data_AF-A0A7T2S683-F1
#
_entry.id   AF-A0A7T2S683-F1
#
_cell.length_a   1.000
_cell.length_b   1.000
_cell.length_c   1.000
_cell.angle_alpha   90.00
_cell.angle_beta   90.00
_cell.angle_gamma   90.00
#
_symmetry.space_group_name_H-M   'P 1'
#
loop_
_entity.id
_entity.type
_entity.pdbx_description
1 polymer ?
#
loop_
_entity_poly.entity_id
_entity_poly.type
_entity_poly.pdbx_seq_one_letter_code
_entity_poly.pdbx_strand_id
1 'polypeptide(L)' 'MNLNTQPFHASTRTSVSTNVNPETSAREQTLTTSQLELSWRAGELYIRCRASRVVMCVERELATARGGRRMS' A
#
# COMPACT_ATOMS: atom_id res chain seq x y z
N MET A 1 14.39 -21.35 -28.88
CA MET A 1 14.45 -21.43 -27.40
C MET A 1 13.40 -20.46 -26.87
N ASN A 2 12.30 -20.95 -26.29
CA ASN A 2 11.25 -20.09 -25.74
C ASN A 2 11.76 -19.62 -24.36
N LEU A 3 12.36 -18.43 -24.31
CA LEU A 3 12.79 -17.85 -23.04
C LEU A 3 11.54 -17.55 -22.24
N ASN A 4 11.24 -18.42 -21.27
CA ASN A 4 10.07 -18.30 -20.43
C ASN A 4 10.11 -16.93 -19.73
N THR A 5 9.27 -15.99 -20.17
CA THR A 5 9.25 -14.60 -19.68
C THR A 5 8.53 -14.47 -18.34
N GLN A 6 8.15 -15.59 -17.73
CA GLN A 6 7.42 -15.61 -16.47
C GLN A 6 8.32 -15.14 -15.31
N PRO A 7 7.80 -14.31 -14.40
CA PRO A 7 8.53 -13.97 -13.18
C PRO A 7 8.89 -15.23 -12.38
N PHE A 8 10.15 -15.34 -11.95
CA PHE A 8 10.59 -16.39 -11.03
C PHE A 8 10.43 -15.97 -9.56
N HIS A 9 10.29 -14.68 -9.32
CA HIS A 9 9.97 -14.12 -8.01
C HIS A 9 8.94 -13.02 -8.17
N ALA A 10 7.90 -13.07 -7.35
CA ALA A 10 6.94 -12.00 -7.20
C ALA A 10 6.64 -11.85 -5.70
N SER A 11 6.75 -10.64 -5.18
CA SER A 11 6.38 -10.33 -3.81
C SER A 11 5.53 -9.06 -3.75
N THR A 12 4.59 -9.05 -2.82
CA THR A 12 3.78 -7.88 -2.48
C THR A 12 3.91 -7.64 -0.99
N ARG A 13 4.17 -6.39 -0.60
CA ARG A 13 4.25 -5.97 0.79
C ARG A 13 3.32 -4.80 1.01
N THR A 14 2.46 -4.91 2.02
CA THR A 14 1.65 -3.80 2.51
C THR A 14 2.15 -3.40 3.89
N SER A 15 2.29 -2.10 4.12
CA SER A 15 2.67 -1.51 5.40
C SER A 15 1.72 -0.38 5.73
N VAL A 16 1.34 -0.31 7.02
CA VAL A 16 0.48 0.74 7.55
C VAL A 16 1.26 1.52 8.59
N SER A 17 1.21 2.84 8.52
CA SER A 17 1.77 3.72 9.55
C SER A 17 0.76 4.78 9.93
N THR A 18 0.74 5.15 11.20
CA THR A 18 -0.07 6.24 11.72
C THR A 18 0.86 7.39 12.07
N ASN A 19 0.59 8.57 11.51
CA ASN A 19 1.40 9.77 11.68
C ASN A 19 0.51 10.94 12.06
N VAL A 20 1.11 12.01 12.56
CA VAL A 20 0.44 13.30 12.74
C VAL A 20 0.93 14.23 11.63
N ASN A 21 0.01 14.78 10.85
CA ASN A 21 0.34 15.73 9.80
C ASN A 21 0.81 17.05 10.45
N PRO A 22 2.03 17.54 10.16
CA PRO A 22 2.56 18.74 10.80
C PRO A 22 1.84 20.04 10.40
N GLU A 23 1.18 20.08 9.25
CA GLU A 23 0.47 21.26 8.76
C GLU A 23 -0.95 21.35 9.33
N THR A 24 -1.62 20.21 9.49
CA THR A 24 -3.03 20.16 9.91
C THR A 24 -3.22 19.67 11.35
N SER A 25 -2.16 19.19 12.00
CA SER A 25 -2.18 18.47 13.29
C SER A 25 -3.10 17.24 13.32
N ALA A 26 -3.67 16.84 12.18
CA ALA A 26 -4.59 15.72 12.11
C ALA A 26 -3.83 14.39 12.17
N ARG A 27 -4.46 13.38 12.78
CA ARG A 27 -3.97 12.00 12.70
C ARG A 27 -4.27 11.43 11.32
N GLU A 28 -3.24 10.95 10.64
CA GLU A 28 -3.32 10.32 9.33
C GLU A 28 -2.82 8.88 9.38
N GLN A 29 -3.51 7.98 8.70
CA GLN A 29 -3.06 6.64 8.43
C GLN A 29 -2.57 6.55 6.99
N THR A 30 -1.32 6.16 6.80
CA THR A 30 -0.72 5.89 5.50
C THR A 30 -0.67 4.39 5.26
N LEU A 31 -1.31 3.94 4.18
CA LEU A 31 -1.21 2.58 3.64
C LEU A 31 -0.28 2.62 2.43
N THR A 32 0.84 1.89 2.49
CA THR A 32 1.76 1.74 1.37
C THR A 32 1.77 0.28 0.93
N THR A 33 1.49 0.04 -0.34
CA THR A 33 1.59 -1.29 -0.97
C THR A 33 2.67 -1.24 -2.03
N SER A 34 3.64 -2.13 -1.95
CA SER A 34 4.70 -2.30 -2.94
C SER A 34 4.66 -3.70 -3.56
N GLN A 35 5.00 -3.78 -4.84
CA GLN A 35 5.12 -4.99 -5.61
C GLN A 35 6.51 -5.04 -6.26
N LEU A 36 7.11 -6.22 -6.23
CA LEU A 36 8.40 -6.51 -6.86
C LEU A 36 8.26 -7.80 -7.68
N GLU A 37 8.68 -7.75 -8.93
CA GLU A 37 8.78 -8.92 -9.79
C GLU A 37 10.16 -9.01 -10.43
N LEU A 38 10.71 -10.22 -10.44
CA LEU A 38 11.99 -10.54 -11.04
C LEU A 38 11.80 -11.61 -12.11
N SER A 39 12.38 -11.39 -13.29
CA SER A 39 12.35 -12.33 -14.42
C SER A 39 13.68 -12.31 -15.17
N TRP A 40 14.01 -13.40 -15.86
CA TRP A 40 15.11 -13.41 -16.83
C TRP A 40 14.56 -13.18 -18.23
N ARG A 41 15.17 -12.28 -19.01
CA ARG A 41 14.82 -12.01 -20.41
C ARG A 41 16.09 -11.91 -21.24
N ALA A 42 16.25 -12.78 -22.24
CA ALA A 42 17.44 -12.80 -23.10
C ALA A 42 18.80 -12.83 -22.35
N GLY A 43 18.84 -13.48 -21.19
CA GLY A 43 20.05 -13.56 -20.34
C GLY A 43 20.22 -12.37 -19.38
N GLU A 44 19.31 -11.40 -19.40
CA GLU A 44 19.33 -10.23 -18.52
C GLU A 44 18.31 -10.35 -17.40
N LEU A 45 18.67 -9.82 -16.22
CA LEU A 45 17.76 -9.72 -15.09
C LEU A 45 16.85 -8.51 -15.28
N TYR A 46 15.55 -8.76 -15.41
CA TYR A 46 14.52 -7.73 -15.50
C TYR A 46 13.79 -7.58 -14.17
N ILE A 47 13.74 -6.34 -13.67
CA ILE A 47 13.15 -5.97 -12.39
C ILE A 47 11.97 -5.02 -12.65
N ARG A 48 10.77 -5.42 -12.25
CA ARG A 48 9.57 -4.56 -12.28
C ARG A 48 9.16 -4.23 -10.84
N CYS A 49 9.06 -2.95 -10.53
CA CYS A 49 8.59 -2.48 -9.24
C CYS A 49 7.40 -1.52 -9.41
N ARG A 50 6.44 -1.61 -8.48
CA ARG A 50 5.30 -0.69 -8.38
C ARG A 50 5.05 -0.40 -6.92
N ALA A 51 4.74 0.85 -6.59
CA ALA A 51 4.27 1.22 -5.27
C ALA A 51 3.02 2.11 -5.38
N SER A 52 2.10 1.93 -4.46
CA SER A 52 0.93 2.80 -4.27
C SER A 52 0.86 3.23 -2.82
N ARG A 53 0.50 4.49 -2.61
CA ARG A 53 0.32 5.09 -1.28
C ARG A 53 -1.08 5.67 -1.18
N VAL A 54 -1.78 5.35 -0.10
CA VAL A 54 -3.06 5.94 0.27
C VAL A 54 -2.90 6.61 1.63
N VAL A 55 -3.42 7.82 1.77
CA VAL A 55 -3.41 8.57 3.04
C VAL A 55 -4.86 8.84 3.45
N MET A 56 -5.21 8.48 4.67
CA MET A 56 -6.56 8.59 5.23
C MET A 56 -6.51 9.44 6.51
N CYS A 57 -7.44 10.38 6.66
CA CYS A 57 -7.61 11.11 7.91
C CYS A 57 -8.39 10.26 8.92
N VAL A 58 -7.81 9.98 10.08
CA VAL A 58 -8.35 9.06 11.09
C VAL A 58 -9.48 9.71 11.91
N GLU A 59 -9.54 11.04 11.95
CA GLU A 59 -10.48 11.77 12.80
C GLU A 59 -11.94 11.64 12.33
N ARG A 60 -12.18 11.46 11.03
CA ARG A 60 -13.54 11.28 10.50
C ARG A 60 -14.13 9.90 10.85
N GLU A 61 -13.32 8.85 10.92
CA GLU A 61 -13.82 7.48 11.17
C GLU A 61 -14.37 7.30 12.60
N LEU A 62 -13.75 7.93 13.61
CA LEU A 62 -14.19 7.84 15.00
C LEU A 62 -15.57 8.50 15.24
N ALA A 63 -15.88 9.58 14.52
CA ALA A 63 -17.18 10.25 14.63
C ALA A 63 -18.31 9.37 14.07
N THR A 64 -18.08 8.70 12.94
CA THR A 64 -19.03 7.76 12.33
C THR A 64 -19.22 6.50 13.18
N ALA A 65 -18.15 5.96 13.78
CA ALA A 65 -18.23 4.78 14.65
C ALA A 65 -18.98 5.07 15.97
N ARG A 66 -18.89 6.30 16.50
CA ARG A 66 -19.61 6.72 17.73
C ARG A 66 -21.04 7.20 17.46
N GLY A 67 -21.36 7.61 16.23
CA GLY A 67 -22.70 8.07 15.84
C GLY A 67 -23.72 6.96 15.57
N GLY A 68 -23.28 5.71 15.38
CA GLY A 68 -24.16 4.56 15.09
C GLY A 68 -24.86 3.94 16.30
N ARG A 69 -24.68 4.47 17.51
CA ARG A 69 -25.32 3.98 18.74
C ARG A 69 -26.14 5.08 19.39
N ARG A 70 -27.13 5.61 18.66
CA ARG A 70 -28.20 6.43 19.24
C ARG A 70 -29.57 5.83 18.86
N MET A 71 -30.13 5.16 19.87
CA MET A 71 -31.57 5.08 20.20
C MET A 71 -32.48 4.21 19.31
N SER A 72 -32.76 3.00 19.80
CA SER A 72 -34.14 2.50 19.97
C SER A 72 -34.31 2.08 21.42
#